data_AF-A0AAV3GKF4-F1
#
_entry.id   AF-A0AAV3GKF4-F1
#
_cell.length_a   1.000
_cell.length_b   1.000
_cell.length_c   1.000
_cell.angle_alpha   90.00
_cell.angle_beta   90.00
_cell.angle_gamma   90.00
#
_symmetry.space_group_name_H-M   'P 1'
#
loop_
_entity.id
_entity.type
_entity.pdbx_description
1 polymer ?
#
loop_
_entity_poly.entity_id
_entity_poly.type
_entity_poly.pdbx_seq_one_letter_code
_entity_poly.pdbx_strand_id
1 'polypeptide(L)'
;MSTLQLLWFVLIGVLFSGFFFLEGFDFGVGMAVQTLAHNDDEKDQVVATIGPVWDGNEVWLLTAGGAMFASFPYWYASLFSGYYLILFTILFGLIIRGVSFEFRHNMPEGKRRRMWNWTLSIGSFLVPFFFGILFISLVQGMPLDANGNMHAQFTDYFNLFSIVGGVALTLLCYLHGMNYIALKTEGPIRERARNYAEILYGVLYIGLVVFAVLMYFKTDFYEKNFAVTLILTLAIVVLTVIANVGVFKRKEMLAFLASGLTLVVLVALLFSGLFPRVMIGSEGFDLLIKDATSTPYTLKIMTWISLSILPFVLAYTAWSYYIFRKRISQTAVPEGY
;
A
#
# COMPACT_ATOMS: atom_id res chain seq x y z
N MET A 1 -17.13 21.92 9.78
CA MET A 1 -15.80 21.26 9.81
C MET A 1 -14.77 22.35 10.02
N SER A 2 -13.86 22.18 10.99
CA SER A 2 -12.77 23.15 11.21
C SER A 2 -11.57 22.87 10.30
N THR A 3 -10.68 23.85 10.13
CA THR A 3 -9.45 23.69 9.35
C THR A 3 -8.57 22.57 9.89
N LEU A 4 -8.50 22.39 11.21
CA LEU A 4 -7.71 21.32 11.83
C LEU A 4 -8.29 19.93 11.54
N GLN A 5 -9.62 19.78 11.53
CA GLN A 5 -10.27 18.52 11.17
C GLN A 5 -9.95 18.14 9.71
N LEU A 6 -10.04 19.11 8.79
CA LEU A 6 -9.68 18.90 7.38
C LEU A 6 -8.19 18.56 7.23
N LEU A 7 -7.31 19.30 7.91
CA LEU A 7 -5.87 19.06 7.88
C LEU A 7 -5.55 17.63 8.29
N TRP A 8 -6.10 17.15 9.41
CA TRP A 8 -5.83 15.81 9.90
C TRP A 8 -6.41 14.71 9.00
N PHE A 9 -7.57 14.92 8.39
CA PHE A 9 -8.10 14.00 7.39
C PHE A 9 -7.14 13.87 6.18
N VAL A 10 -6.65 14.99 5.67
CA VAL A 10 -5.67 15.01 4.57
C VAL A 10 -4.35 14.37 4.99
N LEU A 11 -3.84 14.65 6.20
CA LEU A 11 -2.59 14.07 6.70
C LEU A 11 -2.68 12.54 6.83
N ILE A 12 -3.83 11.99 7.24
CA ILE A 12 -4.03 10.53 7.23
C ILE A 12 -3.96 9.98 5.81
N GLY A 13 -4.59 10.65 4.84
CA GLY A 13 -4.46 10.29 3.42
C GLY A 13 -3.03 10.33 2.92
N VAL A 14 -2.24 11.34 3.35
CA VAL A 14 -0.80 11.44 3.04
C VAL A 14 0.00 10.31 3.69
N LEU A 15 -0.30 9.93 4.93
CA LEU A 15 0.37 8.81 5.62
C LEU A 15 0.10 7.48 4.90
N PHE A 16 -1.14 7.20 4.50
CA PHE A 16 -1.45 6.02 3.69
C PHE A 16 -0.83 6.08 2.28
N SER A 17 -0.77 7.27 1.68
CA SER A 17 -0.08 7.45 0.38
C SER A 17 1.40 7.14 0.48
N GLY A 18 2.07 7.64 1.52
CA GLY A 18 3.47 7.35 1.82
C GLY A 18 3.68 5.86 2.13
N PHE A 19 2.80 5.25 2.92
CA PHE A 19 2.81 3.82 3.19
C PHE A 19 2.74 3.00 1.89
N PHE A 20 1.74 3.21 1.02
CA PHE A 20 1.65 2.43 -0.21
C PHE A 20 2.76 2.74 -1.21
N PHE A 21 3.29 3.97 -1.23
CA PHE A 21 4.46 4.28 -2.05
C PHE A 21 5.70 3.52 -1.57
N LEU A 22 5.97 3.52 -0.26
CA LEU A 22 7.19 2.93 0.31
C LEU A 22 7.05 1.42 0.50
N GLU A 23 5.99 0.98 1.15
CA GLU A 23 5.74 -0.43 1.42
C GLU A 23 5.25 -1.20 0.19
N GLY A 24 4.62 -0.51 -0.77
CA GLY A 24 4.05 -1.16 -1.94
C GLY A 24 5.09 -1.95 -2.74
N PHE A 25 6.31 -1.41 -2.87
CA PHE A 25 7.39 -2.15 -3.52
C PHE A 25 7.98 -3.23 -2.62
N ASP A 26 7.99 -3.07 -1.29
CA ASP A 26 8.44 -4.13 -0.36
C ASP A 26 7.53 -5.36 -0.43
N PHE A 27 6.21 -5.15 -0.51
CA PHE A 27 5.27 -6.23 -0.80
C PHE A 27 5.54 -6.87 -2.16
N GLY A 28 5.76 -6.06 -3.20
CA GLY A 28 6.09 -6.58 -4.53
C GLY A 28 7.37 -7.41 -4.56
N VAL A 29 8.42 -6.94 -3.87
CA VAL A 29 9.70 -7.64 -3.72
C VAL A 29 9.54 -8.94 -2.93
N GLY A 30 8.79 -8.93 -1.82
CA GLY A 30 8.54 -10.14 -1.04
C GLY A 30 7.79 -11.22 -1.84
N MET A 31 6.81 -10.83 -2.66
CA MET A 31 6.14 -11.73 -3.61
C MET A 31 7.10 -12.23 -4.70
N ALA A 32 8.03 -11.38 -5.17
CA ALA A 32 9.02 -11.71 -6.19
C ALA A 32 9.97 -12.84 -5.79
N VAL A 33 10.21 -13.04 -4.48
CA VAL A 33 11.14 -14.06 -3.97
C VAL A 33 10.78 -15.47 -4.46
N GLN A 34 9.49 -15.79 -4.61
CA GLN A 34 9.08 -17.11 -5.11
C GLN A 34 8.65 -17.11 -6.58
N THR A 35 8.37 -15.95 -7.15
CA THR A 35 7.78 -15.82 -8.49
C THR A 35 8.79 -15.40 -9.56
N LEU A 36 9.89 -14.73 -9.19
CA LEU A 36 10.88 -14.16 -10.10
C LEU A 36 12.25 -14.85 -10.04
N ALA A 37 12.69 -15.27 -8.85
CA ALA A 37 14.00 -15.87 -8.61
C ALA A 37 13.97 -17.40 -8.80
N HIS A 38 14.96 -17.94 -9.50
CA HIS A 38 15.05 -19.37 -9.84
C HIS A 38 15.93 -20.17 -8.87
N ASN A 39 16.89 -19.54 -8.24
CA ASN A 39 17.81 -20.17 -7.28
C ASN A 39 17.94 -19.35 -5.99
N ASP A 40 18.68 -19.87 -5.01
CA ASP A 40 18.80 -19.27 -3.70
C ASP A 40 19.60 -17.97 -3.70
N ASP A 41 20.65 -17.86 -4.52
CA ASP A 41 21.44 -16.62 -4.70
C ASP A 41 20.59 -15.48 -5.26
N GLU A 42 19.73 -15.79 -6.23
CA GLU A 42 18.81 -14.82 -6.81
C GLU A 42 17.77 -14.36 -5.78
N LYS A 43 17.31 -15.26 -4.91
CA LYS A 43 16.41 -14.91 -3.80
C LYS A 43 17.09 -13.99 -2.81
N ASP A 44 18.37 -14.24 -2.50
CA ASP A 44 19.17 -13.38 -1.63
C ASP A 44 19.35 -11.99 -2.25
N GLN A 45 19.65 -11.91 -3.54
CA GLN A 45 19.77 -10.65 -4.26
C GLN A 45 18.46 -9.84 -4.22
N VAL A 46 17.31 -10.48 -4.42
CA VAL A 46 15.99 -9.83 -4.36
C VAL A 46 15.70 -9.31 -2.95
N VAL A 47 15.87 -10.15 -1.92
CA VAL A 47 15.64 -9.77 -0.51
C VAL A 47 16.56 -8.63 -0.08
N ALA A 48 17.82 -8.64 -0.50
CA ALA A 48 18.79 -7.61 -0.17
C ALA A 48 18.38 -6.22 -0.68
N THR A 49 17.53 -6.11 -1.72
CA THR A 49 17.09 -4.81 -2.26
C THR A 49 16.28 -3.96 -1.28
N ILE A 50 15.60 -4.62 -0.33
CA ILE A 50 14.71 -3.97 0.65
C ILE A 50 15.18 -4.10 2.09
N GLY A 51 16.16 -5.00 2.36
CA GLY A 51 16.72 -5.25 3.70
C GLY A 51 17.03 -3.98 4.52
N PRO A 52 17.64 -2.93 3.95
CA PRO A 52 17.97 -1.71 4.71
C PRO A 52 16.80 -0.74 4.98
N VAL A 53 15.63 -0.93 4.35
CA VAL A 53 14.55 0.08 4.35
C VAL A 53 13.18 -0.44 4.77
N TRP A 54 12.91 -1.74 4.65
CA TRP A 54 11.56 -2.31 4.85
C TRP A 54 10.97 -1.99 6.23
N ASP A 55 11.76 -2.11 7.29
CA ASP A 55 11.29 -1.84 8.67
C ASP A 55 10.88 -0.37 8.85
N GLY A 56 11.67 0.55 8.28
CA GLY A 56 11.35 1.97 8.29
C GLY A 56 10.14 2.35 7.44
N ASN A 57 9.89 1.61 6.35
CA ASN A 57 8.70 1.80 5.52
C ASN A 57 7.43 1.38 6.28
N GLU A 58 7.50 0.29 7.06
CA GLU A 58 6.35 -0.25 7.78
C GLU A 58 5.84 0.70 8.89
N VAL A 59 6.74 1.51 9.45
CA VAL A 59 6.42 2.55 10.43
C VAL A 59 5.40 3.58 9.89
N TRP A 60 5.30 3.76 8.57
CA TRP A 60 4.27 4.63 7.98
C TRP A 60 2.85 4.13 8.26
N LEU A 61 2.64 2.81 8.25
CA LEU A 61 1.34 2.22 8.62
C LEU A 61 1.06 2.40 10.11
N LEU A 62 2.05 2.16 10.97
CA LEU A 62 1.92 2.36 12.41
C LEU A 62 1.56 3.82 12.73
N THR A 63 2.22 4.76 12.05
CA THR A 63 1.96 6.20 12.19
C THR A 63 0.57 6.55 11.66
N ALA A 64 0.13 5.97 10.52
CA ALA A 64 -1.22 6.17 10.02
C ALA A 64 -2.27 5.70 11.04
N GLY A 65 -2.13 4.49 11.58
CA GLY A 65 -3.03 3.94 12.60
C GLY A 65 -3.02 4.76 13.91
N GLY A 66 -1.84 5.15 14.38
CA GLY A 66 -1.69 6.00 15.57
C GLY A 66 -2.27 7.42 15.37
N ALA A 67 -2.07 8.01 14.19
CA ALA A 67 -2.66 9.29 13.83
C ALA A 67 -4.19 9.20 13.75
N MET A 68 -4.75 8.12 13.19
CA MET A 68 -6.18 7.86 13.20
C MET A 68 -6.71 7.77 14.63
N PHE A 69 -6.07 6.97 15.49
CA PHE A 69 -6.45 6.85 16.89
C PHE A 69 -6.45 8.20 17.63
N ALA A 70 -5.42 9.01 17.40
CA ALA A 70 -5.25 10.28 18.11
C ALA A 70 -6.12 11.43 17.55
N SER A 71 -6.36 11.49 16.23
CA SER A 71 -7.11 12.58 15.59
C SER A 71 -8.56 12.24 15.25
N PHE A 72 -8.88 10.97 14.99
CA PHE A 72 -10.22 10.47 14.67
C PHE A 72 -10.57 9.19 15.47
N PRO A 73 -10.68 9.26 16.81
CA PRO A 73 -10.86 8.09 17.65
C PRO A 73 -12.13 7.29 17.34
N TYR A 74 -13.23 7.95 16.96
CA TYR A 74 -14.47 7.25 16.58
C TYR A 74 -14.34 6.54 15.23
N TRP A 75 -13.61 7.14 14.27
CA TRP A 75 -13.29 6.46 13.01
C TRP A 75 -12.42 5.24 13.27
N TYR A 76 -11.38 5.40 14.08
CA TYR A 76 -10.50 4.31 14.48
C TYR A 76 -11.28 3.17 15.14
N ALA A 77 -12.13 3.47 16.13
CA ALA A 77 -12.91 2.46 16.83
C ALA A 77 -13.86 1.69 15.90
N SER A 78 -14.62 2.41 15.07
CA SER A 78 -15.59 1.81 14.13
C SER A 78 -14.89 0.95 13.07
N LEU A 79 -13.78 1.45 12.53
CA LEU A 79 -12.99 0.73 11.52
C LEU A 79 -12.36 -0.53 12.12
N PHE A 80 -11.65 -0.43 13.25
CA PHE A 80 -10.92 -1.55 13.83
C PHE A 80 -11.82 -2.63 14.41
N SER A 81 -12.95 -2.25 15.01
CA SER A 81 -13.94 -3.21 15.51
C SER A 81 -14.70 -3.87 14.36
N GLY A 82 -15.16 -3.07 13.38
CA GLY A 82 -15.88 -3.58 12.22
C GLY A 82 -15.02 -4.53 11.39
N TYR A 83 -13.82 -4.09 10.99
CA TYR A 83 -12.93 -4.88 10.13
C TYR A 83 -12.03 -5.86 10.90
N TYR A 84 -12.42 -6.29 12.11
CA TYR A 84 -11.56 -7.05 13.02
C TYR A 84 -10.83 -8.22 12.34
N LEU A 85 -11.56 -9.11 11.65
CA LEU A 85 -10.95 -10.29 11.01
C LEU A 85 -10.04 -9.93 9.83
N ILE A 86 -10.37 -8.88 9.07
CA ILE A 86 -9.56 -8.40 7.94
C ILE A 86 -8.27 -7.77 8.45
N LEU A 87 -8.37 -6.87 9.45
CA LEU A 87 -7.21 -6.23 10.07
C LEU A 87 -6.35 -7.24 10.83
N PHE A 88 -6.95 -8.24 11.47
CA PHE A 88 -6.21 -9.35 12.08
C PHE A 88 -5.45 -10.17 11.03
N THR A 89 -6.05 -10.41 9.86
CA THR A 89 -5.37 -11.10 8.75
C THR A 89 -4.21 -10.26 8.20
N ILE A 90 -4.40 -8.94 8.06
CA ILE A 90 -3.33 -8.00 7.69
C ILE A 90 -2.20 -8.06 8.72
N LEU A 91 -2.52 -7.95 10.01
CA LEU A 91 -1.54 -8.03 11.11
C LEU A 91 -0.78 -9.35 11.07
N PHE A 92 -1.48 -10.47 10.90
CA PHE A 92 -0.84 -11.78 10.78
C PHE A 92 0.11 -11.82 9.57
N GLY A 93 -0.33 -11.30 8.41
CA GLY A 93 0.50 -11.17 7.21
C GLY A 93 1.77 -10.34 7.43
N LEU A 94 1.67 -9.24 8.17
CA LEU A 94 2.81 -8.40 8.54
C LEU A 94 3.77 -9.12 9.50
N ILE A 95 3.24 -9.80 10.53
CA ILE A 95 4.05 -10.57 11.49
C ILE A 95 4.84 -11.66 10.78
N ILE A 96 4.18 -12.50 9.97
CA ILE A 96 4.89 -13.59 9.29
C ILE A 96 5.92 -13.04 8.32
N ARG A 97 5.69 -11.87 7.72
CA ARG A 97 6.64 -11.20 6.82
C ARG A 97 7.88 -10.75 7.58
N GLY A 98 7.73 -9.98 8.66
CA GLY A 98 8.84 -9.49 9.47
C GLY A 98 9.70 -10.63 10.04
N VAL A 99 9.05 -11.65 10.61
CA VAL A 99 9.75 -12.85 11.11
C VAL A 99 10.46 -13.61 9.99
N SER A 100 9.91 -13.62 8.77
CA SER A 100 10.55 -14.28 7.63
C SER A 100 11.86 -13.61 7.23
N PHE A 101 12.00 -12.28 7.31
CA PHE A 101 13.29 -11.62 7.02
C PHE A 101 14.37 -12.05 8.00
N GLU A 102 14.07 -11.96 9.30
CA GLU A 102 15.02 -12.24 10.37
C GLU A 102 15.44 -13.71 10.42
N PHE A 103 14.48 -14.63 10.33
CA PHE A 103 14.79 -16.06 10.45
C PHE A 103 15.36 -16.64 9.16
N ARG A 104 15.06 -16.06 8.00
CA ARG A 104 15.67 -16.49 6.73
C ARG A 104 17.16 -16.18 6.70
N HIS A 105 17.60 -15.02 7.19
CA HIS A 105 19.01 -14.62 7.19
C HIS A 105 19.89 -15.57 8.01
N ASN A 106 19.32 -16.14 9.08
CA ASN A 106 20.03 -17.02 10.02
C ASN A 106 19.89 -18.52 9.69
N MET A 107 19.22 -18.89 8.60
CA MET A 107 18.92 -20.30 8.30
C MET A 107 19.81 -20.84 7.17
N PRO A 108 20.49 -21.99 7.39
CA PRO A 108 21.21 -22.68 6.32
C PRO A 108 20.29 -23.05 5.15
N GLU A 109 20.89 -23.25 3.98
CA GLU A 109 20.18 -23.73 2.79
C GLU A 109 19.41 -25.03 3.06
N GLY A 110 18.22 -25.13 2.47
CA GLY A 110 17.36 -26.32 2.57
C GLY A 110 15.91 -26.01 2.93
N LYS A 111 15.23 -27.02 3.50
CA LYS A 111 13.76 -27.01 3.69
C LYS A 111 13.26 -25.85 4.55
N ARG A 112 14.01 -25.47 5.60
CA ARG A 112 13.63 -24.39 6.52
C ARG A 112 13.75 -23.01 5.89
N ARG A 113 14.83 -22.73 5.15
CA ARG A 113 14.98 -21.50 4.37
C ARG A 113 13.90 -21.38 3.29
N ARG A 114 13.56 -22.49 2.63
CA ARG A 114 12.43 -22.54 1.67
C ARG A 114 11.08 -22.21 2.30
N MET A 115 10.83 -22.67 3.52
CA MET A 115 9.63 -22.30 4.27
C MET A 115 9.56 -20.78 4.48
N TRP A 116 10.66 -20.16 4.92
CA TRP A 116 10.72 -18.70 5.13
C TRP A 116 10.57 -17.89 3.82
N ASN A 117 11.08 -18.40 2.71
CA ASN A 117 10.83 -17.80 1.39
C ASN A 117 9.32 -17.81 1.03
N TRP A 118 8.60 -18.88 1.36
CA TRP A 118 7.17 -18.98 1.10
C TRP A 118 6.35 -18.11 2.04
N THR A 119 6.66 -18.10 3.34
CA THR A 119 5.95 -17.24 4.31
C THR A 119 6.16 -15.77 3.99
N LEU A 120 7.36 -15.37 3.54
CA LEU A 120 7.63 -14.01 3.04
C LEU A 120 6.72 -13.68 1.85
N SER A 121 6.68 -14.55 0.84
CA SER A 121 5.86 -14.33 -0.36
C SER A 121 4.35 -14.31 -0.04
N ILE A 122 3.89 -15.16 0.88
CA ILE A 122 2.48 -15.23 1.27
C ILE A 122 2.09 -14.00 2.10
N GLY A 123 2.90 -13.60 3.08
CA GLY A 123 2.66 -12.40 3.88
C GLY A 123 2.60 -11.16 2.99
N SER A 124 3.55 -11.02 2.07
CA SER A 124 3.59 -9.91 1.12
C SER A 124 2.47 -9.92 0.07
N PHE A 125 1.80 -11.05 -0.15
CA PHE A 125 0.58 -11.13 -0.97
C PHE A 125 -0.68 -10.77 -0.17
N LEU A 126 -0.82 -11.36 1.03
CA LEU A 126 -2.01 -11.22 1.86
C LEU A 126 -2.26 -9.76 2.25
N VAL A 127 -1.22 -9.05 2.67
CA VAL A 127 -1.37 -7.69 3.19
C VAL A 127 -1.99 -6.72 2.16
N PRO A 128 -1.41 -6.51 0.96
CA PRO A 128 -2.03 -5.61 -0.02
C PRO A 128 -3.39 -6.11 -0.52
N PHE A 129 -3.61 -7.44 -0.60
CA PHE A 129 -4.91 -7.99 -1.01
C PHE A 129 -6.00 -7.59 -0.02
N PHE A 130 -5.78 -7.81 1.28
CA PHE A 130 -6.75 -7.50 2.31
C PHE A 130 -6.89 -6.00 2.57
N PHE A 131 -5.84 -5.19 2.36
CA PHE A 131 -6.01 -3.74 2.32
C PHE A 131 -6.91 -3.29 1.16
N GLY A 132 -6.78 -3.91 -0.01
CA GLY A 132 -7.64 -3.59 -1.15
C GLY A 132 -9.10 -3.98 -0.89
N ILE A 133 -9.33 -5.15 -0.28
CA ILE A 133 -10.66 -5.54 0.21
C ILE A 133 -11.21 -4.48 1.18
N LEU A 134 -10.43 -4.13 2.21
CA LEU A 134 -10.82 -3.17 3.24
C LEU A 134 -11.20 -1.81 2.66
N PHE A 135 -10.32 -1.22 1.85
CA PHE A 135 -10.56 0.12 1.31
C PHE A 135 -11.74 0.13 0.34
N ILE A 136 -11.88 -0.91 -0.50
CA ILE A 136 -12.95 -0.92 -1.49
C ILE A 136 -14.32 -1.19 -0.87
N SER A 137 -14.44 -2.13 0.07
CA SER A 137 -15.71 -2.28 0.79
C SER A 137 -16.05 -1.04 1.61
N LEU A 138 -15.05 -0.36 2.18
CA LEU A 138 -15.25 0.87 2.95
C LEU A 138 -15.80 2.03 2.08
N VAL A 139 -15.34 2.18 0.84
CA VAL A 139 -15.86 3.24 -0.06
C VAL A 139 -17.14 2.83 -0.80
N GLN A 140 -17.42 1.53 -0.90
CA GLN A 140 -18.71 1.03 -1.36
C GLN A 140 -19.82 1.30 -0.34
N GLY A 141 -19.47 1.31 0.94
CA GLY A 141 -20.36 1.55 2.06
C GLY A 141 -20.65 0.28 2.85
N MET A 142 -20.75 0.43 4.17
CA MET A 142 -20.91 -0.68 5.13
C MET A 142 -22.18 -0.50 5.97
N PRO A 143 -22.79 -1.58 6.49
CA PRO A 143 -23.96 -1.48 7.37
C PRO A 143 -23.55 -0.92 8.74
N LEU A 144 -23.69 0.39 8.89
CA LEU A 144 -23.37 1.15 10.09
C LEU A 144 -24.65 1.58 10.80
N ASP A 145 -24.70 1.39 12.12
CA ASP A 145 -25.75 1.93 12.96
C ASP A 145 -25.46 3.39 13.39
N ALA A 146 -26.44 4.02 14.05
CA ALA A 146 -26.32 5.40 14.52
C ALA A 146 -25.19 5.66 15.54
N ASN A 147 -24.67 4.62 16.18
CA ASN A 147 -23.54 4.70 17.12
C ASN A 147 -22.19 4.45 16.43
N GLY A 148 -22.19 4.17 15.12
CA GLY A 148 -21.00 3.83 14.36
C GLY A 148 -20.57 2.36 14.48
N ASN A 149 -21.39 1.49 15.09
CA ASN A 149 -21.07 0.06 15.10
C ASN A 149 -21.43 -0.55 13.75
N MET A 150 -20.57 -1.43 13.27
CA MET A 150 -20.71 -2.08 11.98
C MET A 150 -21.25 -3.51 12.13
N HIS A 151 -22.37 -3.81 11.47
CA HIS A 151 -23.04 -5.12 11.52
C HIS A 151 -22.90 -5.86 10.19
N ALA A 152 -21.67 -5.97 9.70
CA ALA A 152 -21.38 -6.46 8.36
C ALA A 152 -21.32 -7.99 8.28
N GLN A 153 -21.88 -8.51 7.19
CA GLN A 153 -21.82 -9.91 6.79
C GLN A 153 -20.62 -10.16 5.88
N PHE A 154 -20.30 -11.44 5.65
CA PHE A 154 -19.19 -11.84 4.79
C PHE A 154 -19.25 -11.20 3.40
N THR A 155 -20.44 -11.10 2.80
CA THR A 155 -20.64 -10.55 1.45
C THR A 155 -20.47 -9.05 1.38
N ASP A 156 -20.56 -8.32 2.50
CA ASP A 156 -20.29 -6.88 2.52
C ASP A 156 -18.80 -6.63 2.28
N TYR A 157 -17.95 -7.46 2.91
CA TYR A 157 -16.51 -7.43 2.72
C TYR A 157 -16.06 -8.07 1.41
N PHE A 158 -16.57 -9.25 1.09
CA PHE A 158 -16.15 -10.05 -0.06
C PHE A 158 -17.23 -10.07 -1.13
N ASN A 159 -17.17 -9.06 -1.98
CA ASN A 159 -18.02 -8.93 -3.15
C ASN A 159 -17.17 -8.68 -4.39
N LEU A 160 -17.79 -8.63 -5.57
CA LEU A 160 -17.07 -8.45 -6.83
C LEU A 160 -16.19 -7.19 -6.84
N PHE A 161 -16.69 -6.08 -6.29
CA PHE A 161 -15.96 -4.81 -6.32
C PHE A 161 -14.75 -4.85 -5.38
N SER A 162 -14.94 -5.32 -4.14
CA SER A 162 -13.84 -5.44 -3.19
C SER A 162 -12.79 -6.45 -3.62
N ILE A 163 -13.18 -7.59 -4.20
CA ILE A 163 -12.24 -8.60 -4.73
C ILE A 163 -11.42 -8.02 -5.89
N VAL A 164 -12.06 -7.31 -6.82
CA VAL A 164 -11.33 -6.60 -7.90
C VAL A 164 -10.36 -5.58 -7.30
N GLY A 165 -10.78 -4.84 -6.27
CA GLY A 165 -9.93 -3.93 -5.51
C GLY A 165 -8.70 -4.60 -4.89
N GLY A 166 -8.90 -5.71 -4.19
CA GLY A 166 -7.84 -6.52 -3.59
C GLY A 166 -6.85 -7.02 -4.62
N VAL A 167 -7.34 -7.63 -5.71
CA VAL A 167 -6.48 -8.13 -6.80
C VAL A 167 -5.72 -6.98 -7.48
N ALA A 168 -6.39 -5.86 -7.75
CA ALA A 168 -5.77 -4.70 -8.40
C ALA A 168 -4.68 -4.07 -7.52
N LEU A 169 -4.93 -3.91 -6.22
CA LEU A 169 -3.93 -3.36 -5.29
C LEU A 169 -2.71 -4.30 -5.16
N THR A 170 -2.95 -5.62 -5.03
CA THR A 170 -1.85 -6.60 -5.05
C THR A 170 -1.04 -6.52 -6.33
N LEU A 171 -1.68 -6.43 -7.49
CA LEU A 171 -0.99 -6.33 -8.78
C LEU A 171 -0.21 -5.02 -8.91
N LEU A 172 -0.76 -3.90 -8.45
CA LEU A 172 -0.07 -2.61 -8.40
C LEU A 172 1.18 -2.67 -7.52
N CYS A 173 1.07 -3.22 -6.30
CA CYS A 173 2.23 -3.43 -5.42
C CYS A 173 3.26 -4.37 -6.05
N TYR A 174 2.81 -5.46 -6.68
CA TYR A 174 3.70 -6.39 -7.37
C TYR A 174 4.46 -5.74 -8.52
N LEU A 175 3.78 -4.96 -9.38
CA LEU A 175 4.41 -4.18 -10.44
C LEU A 175 5.37 -3.11 -9.89
N HIS A 176 5.00 -2.43 -8.81
CA HIS A 176 5.86 -1.46 -8.16
C HIS A 176 7.15 -2.11 -7.64
N GLY A 177 7.04 -3.31 -7.05
CA GLY A 177 8.17 -4.15 -6.67
C GLY A 177 9.03 -4.60 -7.85
N MET A 178 8.43 -5.02 -8.98
CA MET A 178 9.20 -5.36 -10.19
C MET A 178 10.01 -4.17 -10.71
N ASN A 179 9.42 -2.98 -10.74
CA ASN A 179 10.11 -1.75 -11.15
C ASN A 179 11.26 -1.41 -10.19
N TYR A 180 11.05 -1.61 -8.89
CA TYR A 180 12.07 -1.41 -7.87
C TYR A 180 13.21 -2.43 -7.99
N ILE A 181 12.91 -3.71 -8.18
CA ILE A 181 13.92 -4.76 -8.42
C ILE A 181 14.75 -4.42 -9.66
N ALA A 182 14.11 -4.03 -10.77
CA ALA A 182 14.83 -3.64 -11.98
C ALA A 182 15.74 -2.41 -11.74
N LEU A 183 15.28 -1.44 -10.95
CA LEU A 183 16.09 -0.27 -10.57
C LEU A 183 17.30 -0.65 -9.71
N LYS A 184 17.13 -1.63 -8.80
CA LYS A 184 18.07 -1.94 -7.71
C LYS A 184 18.99 -3.12 -7.94
N THR A 185 18.76 -3.96 -8.95
CA THR A 185 19.57 -5.16 -9.20
C THR A 185 20.40 -5.05 -10.47
N GLU A 186 21.39 -5.93 -10.61
CA GLU A 186 22.12 -6.17 -11.86
C GLU A 186 21.94 -7.63 -12.32
N GLY A 187 22.25 -7.91 -13.58
CA GLY A 187 22.24 -9.27 -14.12
C GLY A 187 20.84 -9.80 -14.52
N PRO A 188 20.65 -11.13 -14.54
CA PRO A 188 19.44 -11.76 -15.08
C PRO A 188 18.14 -11.37 -14.38
N ILE A 189 18.15 -11.14 -13.06
CA ILE A 189 16.97 -10.74 -12.29
C ILE A 189 16.41 -9.41 -12.81
N ARG A 190 17.28 -8.45 -13.09
CA ARG A 190 16.90 -7.13 -13.60
C ARG A 190 16.11 -7.25 -14.90
N GLU A 191 16.60 -8.05 -15.84
CA GLU A 191 15.96 -8.28 -17.14
C GLU A 191 14.62 -9.02 -16.97
N ARG A 192 14.58 -10.07 -16.13
CA ARG A 192 13.33 -10.80 -15.87
C ARG A 192 12.27 -9.94 -15.20
N ALA A 193 12.64 -9.10 -14.24
CA ALA A 193 11.72 -8.19 -13.57
C ALA A 193 11.02 -7.26 -14.56
N ARG A 194 11.78 -6.73 -15.54
CA ARG A 194 11.22 -5.91 -16.62
C ARG A 194 10.30 -6.71 -17.52
N ASN A 195 10.72 -7.89 -17.98
CA ASN A 195 9.90 -8.72 -18.87
C ASN A 195 8.56 -9.10 -18.22
N TYR A 196 8.57 -9.41 -16.92
CA TYR A 196 7.34 -9.67 -16.17
C TYR A 196 6.49 -8.40 -16.07
N ALA A 197 7.09 -7.25 -15.77
CA ALA A 197 6.37 -5.98 -15.71
C ALA A 197 5.71 -5.61 -17.04
N GLU A 198 6.40 -5.76 -18.18
CA GLU A 198 5.84 -5.47 -19.53
C GLU A 198 4.54 -6.25 -19.80
N ILE A 199 4.49 -7.52 -19.42
CA ILE A 199 3.30 -8.36 -19.59
C ILE A 199 2.21 -7.96 -18.60
N LEU A 200 2.58 -7.78 -17.33
CA LEU A 200 1.63 -7.55 -16.24
C LEU A 200 0.98 -6.17 -16.28
N TYR A 201 1.61 -5.15 -16.89
CA TYR A 201 0.93 -3.89 -17.16
C TYR A 201 -0.27 -4.06 -18.10
N GLY A 202 -0.20 -4.99 -19.07
CA GLY A 202 -1.34 -5.34 -19.92
C GLY A 202 -2.53 -5.86 -19.11
N VAL A 203 -2.26 -6.74 -18.14
CA VAL A 203 -3.27 -7.27 -17.20
C VAL A 203 -3.80 -6.16 -16.29
N LEU A 204 -2.93 -5.27 -15.81
CA LEU A 204 -3.33 -4.14 -14.96
C LEU A 204 -4.31 -3.22 -15.68
N TYR A 205 -4.14 -2.93 -16.98
CA TYR A 205 -5.08 -2.10 -17.71
C TYR A 205 -6.50 -2.67 -17.72
N ILE A 206 -6.64 -3.99 -17.89
CA ILE A 206 -7.94 -4.66 -17.80
C ILE A 206 -8.52 -4.46 -16.40
N GLY A 207 -7.69 -4.68 -15.36
CA GLY A 207 -8.09 -4.45 -13.97
C GLY A 207 -8.54 -3.02 -13.68
N LEU A 208 -7.83 -2.02 -14.20
CA LEU A 208 -8.16 -0.60 -14.03
C LEU A 208 -9.48 -0.24 -14.72
N VAL A 209 -9.75 -0.79 -15.91
CA VAL A 209 -11.04 -0.59 -16.61
C VAL A 209 -12.18 -1.21 -15.80
N VAL A 210 -12.02 -2.47 -15.38
CA VAL A 210 -13.04 -3.15 -14.56
C VAL A 210 -13.27 -2.39 -13.25
N PHE A 211 -12.20 -1.95 -12.58
CA PHE A 211 -12.28 -1.15 -11.36
C PHE A 211 -13.02 0.18 -11.59
N ALA A 212 -12.70 0.93 -12.65
CA ALA A 212 -13.35 2.20 -12.95
C ALA A 212 -14.85 2.02 -13.25
N VAL A 213 -15.21 0.99 -14.00
CA VAL A 213 -16.62 0.64 -14.28
C VAL A 213 -17.35 0.27 -13.00
N LEU A 214 -16.78 -0.60 -12.17
CA LEU A 214 -17.39 -0.98 -10.90
C LEU A 214 -17.52 0.21 -9.95
N MET A 215 -16.50 1.06 -9.85
CA MET A 215 -16.54 2.27 -9.03
C MET A 215 -17.69 3.19 -9.47
N TYR A 216 -17.89 3.39 -10.77
CA TYR A 216 -18.99 4.20 -11.29
C TYR A 216 -20.37 3.69 -10.85
N PHE A 217 -20.56 2.37 -10.78
CA PHE A 217 -21.85 1.77 -10.40
C PHE A 217 -22.01 1.47 -8.91
N LYS A 218 -20.92 1.38 -8.15
CA LYS A 218 -20.91 0.91 -6.76
C LYS A 218 -20.60 1.98 -5.73
N THR A 219 -20.21 3.18 -6.16
CA THR A 219 -19.96 4.31 -5.26
C THR A 219 -20.66 5.57 -5.75
N ASP A 220 -20.82 6.55 -4.86
CA ASP A 220 -21.40 7.85 -5.16
C ASP A 220 -20.34 8.89 -5.62
N PHE A 221 -19.12 8.45 -5.94
CA PHE A 221 -17.98 9.33 -6.17
C PHE A 221 -18.21 10.31 -7.33
N TYR A 222 -18.76 9.82 -8.44
CA TYR A 222 -19.04 10.64 -9.61
C TYR A 222 -20.27 11.54 -9.41
N GLU A 223 -21.23 11.12 -8.60
CA GLU A 223 -22.40 11.93 -8.27
C GLU A 223 -22.03 13.11 -7.36
N LYS A 224 -21.16 12.88 -6.37
CA LYS A 224 -20.75 13.90 -5.41
C LYS A 224 -19.69 14.85 -5.97
N ASN A 225 -18.68 14.32 -6.68
CA ASN A 225 -17.49 15.08 -7.08
C ASN A 225 -16.99 14.67 -8.49
N PHE A 226 -17.86 14.75 -9.50
CA PHE A 226 -17.55 14.31 -10.88
C PHE A 226 -16.17 14.74 -11.39
N ALA A 227 -15.85 16.05 -11.33
CA ALA A 227 -14.63 16.58 -11.90
C ALA A 227 -13.37 16.04 -11.19
N VAL A 228 -13.37 16.02 -9.86
CA VAL A 228 -12.21 15.55 -9.08
C VAL A 228 -12.02 14.04 -9.27
N THR A 229 -13.09 13.25 -9.18
CA THR A 229 -13.06 11.81 -9.43
C THR A 229 -12.53 11.50 -10.82
N LEU A 230 -13.04 12.18 -11.86
CA LEU A 230 -12.58 11.99 -13.24
C LEU A 230 -11.09 12.35 -13.40
N ILE A 231 -10.64 13.48 -12.85
CA ILE A 231 -9.24 13.90 -12.91
C ILE A 231 -8.32 12.86 -12.26
N LEU A 232 -8.68 12.37 -11.07
CA LEU A 232 -7.87 11.38 -10.35
C LEU A 232 -7.87 10.02 -11.04
N THR A 233 -9.01 9.57 -11.58
CA THR A 233 -9.07 8.34 -12.39
C THR A 233 -8.21 8.44 -13.65
N LEU A 234 -8.28 9.57 -14.37
CA LEU A 234 -7.42 9.80 -15.54
C LEU A 234 -5.95 9.89 -15.16
N ALA A 235 -5.62 10.51 -14.02
CA ALA A 235 -4.26 10.59 -13.52
C ALA A 235 -3.68 9.20 -13.20
N ILE A 236 -4.47 8.28 -12.61
CA ILE A 236 -4.08 6.87 -12.41
C ILE A 236 -3.72 6.22 -13.76
N VAL A 237 -4.57 6.37 -14.77
CA VAL A 237 -4.34 5.79 -16.10
C VAL A 237 -3.07 6.38 -16.74
N VAL A 238 -2.92 7.71 -16.72
CA VAL A 238 -1.76 8.41 -17.29
C VAL A 238 -0.47 7.99 -16.60
N LEU A 239 -0.44 7.95 -15.26
CA LEU A 239 0.74 7.53 -14.50
C LEU A 239 1.08 6.06 -14.74
N THR A 240 0.07 5.19 -14.83
CA THR A 240 0.28 3.77 -15.18
C THR A 240 0.86 3.62 -16.59
N VAL A 241 0.41 4.42 -17.56
CA VAL A 241 0.98 4.46 -18.91
C VAL A 241 2.41 4.97 -18.89
N ILE A 242 2.72 6.04 -18.14
CA ILE A 242 4.09 6.54 -17.99
C ILE A 242 5.00 5.47 -17.37
N ALA A 243 4.49 4.74 -16.37
CA ALA A 243 5.24 3.67 -15.73
C ALA A 243 5.56 2.54 -16.70
N ASN A 244 4.58 2.08 -17.47
CA ASN A 244 4.74 1.06 -18.50
C ASN A 244 5.72 1.51 -19.62
N VAL A 245 5.56 2.74 -20.13
CA VAL A 245 6.52 3.32 -21.09
C VAL A 245 7.92 3.40 -20.50
N GLY A 246 8.04 3.68 -19.20
CA GLY A 246 9.30 3.63 -18.46
C GLY A 246 9.95 2.25 -18.53
N VAL A 247 9.18 1.17 -18.36
CA VAL A 247 9.67 -0.20 -18.48
C VAL A 247 10.15 -0.49 -19.91
N PHE A 248 9.31 -0.26 -20.94
CA PHE A 248 9.67 -0.50 -22.34
C PHE A 248 10.89 0.30 -22.79
N LYS A 249 11.02 1.55 -22.34
CA LYS A 249 12.17 2.41 -22.67
C LYS A 249 13.38 2.19 -21.75
N ARG A 250 13.33 1.19 -20.86
CA ARG A 250 14.38 0.87 -19.87
C ARG A 250 14.75 2.05 -18.96
N LYS A 251 13.81 2.97 -18.73
CA LYS A 251 13.92 4.10 -17.79
C LYS A 251 13.37 3.69 -16.43
N GLU A 252 14.13 2.89 -15.70
CA GLU A 252 13.68 2.26 -14.44
C GLU A 252 13.26 3.25 -13.36
N MET A 253 13.97 4.37 -13.21
CA MET A 253 13.58 5.40 -12.24
C MET A 253 12.21 6.01 -12.59
N LEU A 254 11.94 6.23 -13.89
CA LEU A 254 10.64 6.73 -14.34
C LEU A 254 9.54 5.69 -14.08
N ALA A 255 9.81 4.41 -14.37
CA ALA A 255 8.88 3.32 -14.11
C ALA A 255 8.53 3.21 -12.62
N PHE A 256 9.56 3.26 -11.75
CA PHE A 256 9.41 3.21 -10.31
C PHE A 256 8.61 4.40 -9.77
N LEU A 257 9.01 5.64 -10.09
CA LEU A 257 8.33 6.83 -9.59
C LEU A 257 6.88 6.93 -10.09
N ALA A 258 6.62 6.64 -11.37
CA ALA A 258 5.28 6.70 -11.92
C ALA A 258 4.35 5.60 -11.35
N SER A 259 4.85 4.38 -11.13
CA SER A 259 4.06 3.32 -10.46
C SER A 259 3.77 3.66 -8.98
N GLY A 260 4.74 4.23 -8.25
CA GLY A 260 4.51 4.69 -6.88
C GLY A 260 3.52 5.86 -6.82
N LEU A 261 3.63 6.84 -7.73
CA LEU A 261 2.66 7.94 -7.84
C LEU A 261 1.27 7.44 -8.22
N THR A 262 1.15 6.36 -8.97
CA THR A 262 -0.15 5.72 -9.27
C THR A 262 -0.82 5.27 -7.97
N LEU A 263 -0.08 4.65 -7.04
CA LEU A 263 -0.59 4.27 -5.71
C LEU A 263 -0.99 5.48 -4.87
N VAL A 264 -0.19 6.56 -4.90
CA VAL A 264 -0.52 7.83 -4.21
C VAL A 264 -1.83 8.42 -4.72
N VAL A 265 -2.02 8.49 -6.05
CA VAL A 265 -3.25 9.02 -6.65
C VAL A 265 -4.44 8.09 -6.38
N LEU A 266 -4.23 6.77 -6.32
CA LEU A 266 -5.26 5.82 -5.91
C LEU A 266 -5.75 6.09 -4.48
N VAL A 267 -4.83 6.31 -3.52
CA VAL A 267 -5.21 6.69 -2.15
C VAL A 267 -5.94 8.03 -2.14
N ALA A 268 -5.45 9.02 -2.90
CA ALA A 268 -6.13 10.32 -3.01
C ALA A 268 -7.54 10.20 -3.60
N LEU A 269 -7.77 9.33 -4.59
CA LEU A 269 -9.08 9.03 -5.15
C LEU A 269 -10.03 8.48 -4.08
N LEU A 270 -9.58 7.50 -3.30
CA LEU A 270 -10.39 6.90 -2.23
C LEU A 270 -10.75 7.92 -1.14
N PHE A 271 -9.78 8.71 -0.68
CA PHE A 271 -10.01 9.76 0.32
C PHE A 271 -10.89 10.90 -0.22
N SER A 272 -10.75 11.24 -1.50
CA SER A 272 -11.61 12.24 -2.15
C SER A 272 -13.06 11.78 -2.22
N GLY A 273 -13.31 10.49 -2.44
CA GLY A 273 -14.68 9.96 -2.47
C GLY A 273 -15.28 9.72 -1.08
N LEU A 274 -14.42 9.47 -0.08
CA LEU A 274 -14.85 9.47 1.32
C LEU A 274 -15.32 10.86 1.75
N PHE A 275 -14.57 11.91 1.42
CA PHE A 275 -14.86 13.27 1.85
C PHE A 275 -16.33 13.71 1.58
N PRO A 276 -17.05 14.29 2.56
CA PRO A 276 -16.62 14.70 3.92
C PRO A 276 -16.82 13.62 5.00
N ARG A 277 -17.02 12.37 4.59
CA ARG A 277 -17.20 11.19 5.43
C ARG A 277 -15.85 10.54 5.71
N VAL A 278 -15.76 9.81 6.80
CA VAL A 278 -14.64 8.92 7.11
C VAL A 278 -15.04 7.44 6.97
N MET A 279 -16.34 7.13 7.11
CA MET A 279 -16.94 5.86 6.72
C MET A 279 -18.31 6.11 6.10
N ILE A 280 -18.63 5.38 5.02
CA ILE A 280 -19.90 5.49 4.31
C ILE A 280 -20.85 4.41 4.84
N GLY A 281 -22.05 4.82 5.23
CA GLY A 281 -23.10 3.93 5.72
C GLY A 281 -24.05 3.52 4.60
N SER A 282 -24.19 2.22 4.37
CA SER A 282 -25.16 1.67 3.41
C SER A 282 -26.62 1.79 3.90
N GLU A 283 -26.83 1.90 5.21
CA GLU A 283 -28.15 2.04 5.85
C GLU A 283 -28.49 3.49 6.22
N GLY A 284 -27.77 4.47 5.64
CA GLY A 284 -28.06 5.90 5.79
C GLY A 284 -27.34 6.61 6.94
N PHE A 285 -26.50 5.90 7.72
CA PHE A 285 -25.67 6.50 8.78
C PHE A 285 -24.20 6.60 8.35
N ASP A 286 -23.83 7.77 7.82
CA ASP A 286 -22.43 8.08 7.53
C ASP A 286 -21.71 8.56 8.79
N LEU A 287 -20.47 8.09 8.99
CA LEU A 287 -19.58 8.68 9.99
C LEU A 287 -18.84 9.85 9.35
N LEU A 288 -19.11 11.07 9.81
CA LEU A 288 -18.57 12.29 9.22
C LEU A 288 -17.27 12.74 9.91
N ILE A 289 -16.41 13.44 9.16
CA ILE A 289 -15.19 14.06 9.70
C ILE A 289 -15.52 14.93 10.92
N LYS A 290 -16.58 15.73 10.86
CA LYS A 290 -16.93 16.68 11.92
C LYS A 290 -17.31 15.99 13.25
N ASP A 291 -17.82 14.76 13.18
CA ASP A 291 -18.38 14.02 14.31
C ASP A 291 -17.40 12.96 14.83
N ALA A 292 -16.40 12.58 14.04
CA ALA A 292 -15.45 11.52 14.37
C ALA A 292 -14.13 11.99 15.00
N THR A 293 -13.89 13.30 15.06
CA THR A 293 -12.59 13.88 15.45
C THR A 293 -12.42 14.07 16.95
N SER A 294 -11.17 14.08 17.38
CA SER A 294 -10.75 14.58 18.69
C SER A 294 -11.05 16.07 18.91
N THR A 295 -10.92 16.51 20.16
CA THR A 295 -11.14 17.92 20.52
C THR A 295 -10.20 18.88 19.77
N PRO A 296 -10.60 20.15 19.57
CA PRO A 296 -9.75 21.14 18.91
C PRO A 296 -8.37 21.32 19.57
N TYR A 297 -8.30 21.18 20.90
CA TYR A 297 -7.05 21.28 21.65
C TYR A 297 -6.09 20.13 21.31
N THR A 298 -6.60 18.89 21.29
CA THR A 298 -5.84 17.71 20.88
C THR A 298 -5.28 17.86 19.47
N LEU A 299 -6.13 18.23 18.50
CA LEU A 299 -5.70 18.42 17.11
C LEU A 299 -4.62 19.49 16.99
N LYS A 300 -4.74 20.59 17.73
CA LYS A 300 -3.74 21.67 17.75
C LYS A 300 -2.38 21.17 18.29
N ILE A 301 -2.37 20.43 19.40
CA ILE A 301 -1.14 19.86 19.95
C ILE A 301 -0.48 18.91 18.95
N MET A 302 -1.26 17.97 18.42
CA MET A 302 -0.73 17.00 17.45
C MET A 302 -0.14 17.72 16.24
N THR A 303 -0.77 18.79 15.74
CA THR A 303 -0.25 19.54 14.59
C THR A 303 1.14 20.12 14.90
N TRP A 304 1.34 20.72 16.07
CA TRP A 304 2.65 21.25 16.47
C TRP A 304 3.71 20.16 16.63
N ILE A 305 3.33 19.01 17.20
CA ILE A 305 4.23 17.86 17.32
C ILE A 305 4.62 17.36 15.92
N SER A 306 3.66 17.16 15.02
CA SER A 306 3.92 16.69 13.66
C SER A 306 4.79 17.67 12.87
N LEU A 307 4.52 18.98 12.94
CA LEU A 307 5.36 19.99 12.29
C LEU A 307 6.80 19.99 12.81
N SER A 308 7.00 19.64 14.07
CA SER A 308 8.33 19.60 14.69
C SER A 308 9.08 18.31 14.37
N ILE A 309 8.42 17.16 14.32
CA ILE A 309 9.08 15.84 14.16
C ILE A 309 9.16 15.40 12.70
N LEU A 310 8.11 15.66 11.90
CA LEU A 310 8.01 15.16 10.52
C LEU A 310 9.19 15.57 9.62
N PRO A 311 9.71 16.82 9.67
CA PRO A 311 10.86 17.18 8.85
C PRO A 311 12.11 16.33 9.13
N PHE A 312 12.36 15.99 10.40
CA PHE A 312 13.48 15.13 10.78
C PHE A 312 13.29 13.69 10.30
N VAL A 313 12.07 13.17 10.42
CA VAL A 313 11.72 11.83 9.90
C VAL A 313 11.94 11.79 8.38
N LEU A 314 11.42 12.76 7.63
CA LEU A 314 11.60 12.82 6.18
C LEU A 314 13.06 12.99 5.76
N ALA A 315 13.82 13.83 6.48
CA ALA A 315 15.25 14.02 6.21
C ALA A 315 16.05 12.72 6.46
N TYR A 316 15.78 12.03 7.56
CA TYR A 316 16.42 10.75 7.88
C TYR A 316 16.03 9.67 6.87
N THR A 317 14.75 9.56 6.49
CA THR A 317 14.30 8.62 5.46
C THR A 317 15.00 8.92 4.13
N ALA A 318 15.01 10.17 3.66
CA ALA A 318 15.69 10.55 2.43
C ALA A 318 17.20 10.24 2.47
N TRP A 319 17.84 10.50 3.61
CA TRP A 319 19.25 10.16 3.84
C TRP A 319 19.49 8.65 3.76
N SER A 320 18.64 7.83 4.38
CA SER A 320 18.74 6.37 4.33
C SER A 320 18.67 5.85 2.89
N TYR A 321 17.67 6.30 2.12
CA TYR A 321 17.56 5.95 0.69
C TYR A 321 18.76 6.44 -0.14
N TYR A 322 19.32 7.61 0.20
CA TYR A 322 20.53 8.11 -0.45
C TYR A 322 21.75 7.21 -0.17
N ILE A 323 21.96 6.78 1.08
CA ILE A 323 23.05 5.86 1.44
C ILE A 323 22.92 4.56 0.66
N PHE A 324 21.74 3.95 0.68
CA PHE A 324 21.51 2.63 0.09
C PHE A 324 21.16 2.67 -1.40
N ARG A 325 21.44 3.77 -2.13
CA ARG A 325 21.01 3.94 -3.53
C ARG A 325 21.66 3.01 -4.54
N LYS A 326 22.84 2.45 -4.25
CA LYS A 326 23.62 1.63 -5.20
C LYS A 326 22.84 0.37 -5.60
N ARG A 327 23.15 -0.15 -6.78
CA ARG A 327 22.61 -1.45 -7.21
C ARG A 327 23.31 -2.59 -6.50
N ILE A 328 22.57 -3.68 -6.37
CA ILE A 328 23.01 -4.93 -5.78
C ILE A 328 23.33 -5.87 -6.93
N SER A 329 24.62 -6.13 -7.13
CA SER A 329 25.08 -7.22 -7.99
C SER A 329 24.92 -8.55 -7.26
N GLN A 330 24.88 -9.65 -8.02
CA GLN A 330 25.20 -10.95 -7.43
C GLN A 330 26.67 -10.90 -7.04
N THR A 331 26.98 -10.62 -5.78
CA THR A 331 28.31 -10.89 -5.28
C THR A 331 28.50 -12.39 -5.35
N ALA A 332 29.43 -12.84 -6.20
CA ALA A 332 30.18 -14.06 -5.90
C ALA A 332 30.59 -13.93 -4.43
N VAL A 333 30.21 -14.91 -3.61
CA VAL A 333 30.68 -15.05 -2.23
C VAL A 333 32.16 -14.70 -2.23
N PRO A 334 32.63 -13.75 -1.40
CA PRO A 334 34.07 -13.58 -1.24
C PRO A 334 34.59 -14.92 -0.73
N GLU A 335 35.36 -15.62 -1.56
CA GLU A 335 36.16 -16.74 -1.08
C GLU A 335 37.08 -16.19 0.02
N GLY A 336 36.84 -16.63 1.25
CA GLY A 336 37.75 -16.44 2.38
C GLY A 336 37.38 -15.26 3.30
N TYR A 337 36.88 -15.61 4.48
CA TYR A 337 37.58 -15.34 5.75
C TYR A 337 37.43 -16.54 6.68
#